data_AF-A0A7W0KA75-F1
#
_entry.id   AF-A0A7W0KA75-F1
#
_cell.length_a   1.000
_cell.length_b   1.000
_cell.length_c   1.000
_cell.angle_alpha   90.00
_cell.angle_beta   90.00
_cell.angle_gamma   90.00
#
_symmetry.space_group_name_H-M   'P 1'
#
loop_
_entity.id
_entity.type
_entity.pdbx_description
1 polymer ?
#
loop_
_entity_poly.entity_id
_entity_poly.type
_entity_poly.pdbx_seq_one_letter_code
_entity_poly.pdbx_strand_id
1 'polypeptide(L)'
;MTALAVAVSGYIWAVARLVAHPKLSTRALVICALAAVVWRVPLIFLPELPAHDAVRYVWDARAHRAGVDPYQARPDDAALEAIHSEVTRGVDAAWLPTIYLPVAQLYFRTVAAVDESIFAFRAAAVVCDVAIMLVLAMTLRAAQRPASGMLLYAWHPLVPLEGAMGAHMDFVGVLALLLAWLALLRGRRMVAALAFVAAVLVKPLPLVLAPLLW
;
A
#
# COMPACT_ATOMS: atom_id res chain seq x y z
N MET A 1 -16.11 20.20 -0.57
CA MET A 1 -17.17 19.29 -1.08
C MET A 1 -17.25 19.26 -2.62
N THR A 2 -17.12 20.39 -3.32
CA THR A 2 -17.21 20.47 -4.79
C THR A 2 -16.14 19.69 -5.55
N ALA A 3 -14.86 19.77 -5.15
CA ALA A 3 -13.77 19.04 -5.81
C ALA A 3 -13.91 17.52 -5.73
N LEU A 4 -14.34 16.99 -4.57
CA LEU A 4 -14.59 15.55 -4.39
C LEU A 4 -15.76 15.07 -5.27
N ALA A 5 -16.85 15.84 -5.37
CA ALA A 5 -17.98 15.51 -6.21
C ALA A 5 -17.61 15.47 -7.71
N VAL A 6 -16.73 16.38 -8.15
CA VAL A 6 -16.19 16.38 -9.52
C VAL A 6 -15.30 15.16 -9.77
N ALA A 7 -14.39 14.83 -8.84
CA ALA A 7 -13.52 13.67 -8.96
C ALA A 7 -14.32 12.35 -9.00
N VAL A 8 -15.33 12.21 -8.14
CA VAL A 8 -16.22 11.04 -8.11
C VAL A 8 -17.03 10.94 -9.40
N SER A 9 -17.64 12.03 -9.87
CA SER A 9 -18.39 12.05 -11.14
C SER A 9 -17.50 11.68 -12.34
N GLY A 10 -16.29 12.24 -12.39
CA GLY A 10 -15.30 11.92 -13.43
C GLY A 10 -14.87 10.46 -13.39
N TYR A 11 -14.67 9.91 -12.19
CA TYR A 11 -14.35 8.49 -12.01
C TYR A 11 -15.51 7.57 -12.45
N ILE A 12 -16.75 7.86 -12.06
CA ILE A 12 -17.93 7.10 -12.49
C ILE A 12 -18.06 7.11 -14.01
N TRP A 13 -17.84 8.27 -14.64
CA TRP A 13 -17.85 8.38 -16.10
C TRP A 13 -16.73 7.54 -16.75
N ALA A 14 -15.51 7.58 -16.21
CA ALA A 14 -14.38 6.78 -16.70
C ALA A 14 -14.65 5.27 -16.56
N VAL A 15 -15.24 4.84 -15.45
CA VAL A 15 -15.70 3.47 -15.22
C VAL A 15 -16.72 3.06 -16.29
N ALA A 16 -17.77 3.88 -16.49
CA ALA A 16 -18.81 3.59 -17.48
C ALA A 16 -18.24 3.45 -18.90
N ARG A 17 -17.32 4.35 -19.28
CA ARG A 17 -16.63 4.29 -20.57
C ARG A 17 -15.77 3.04 -20.73
N LEU A 18 -15.01 2.67 -19.71
CA LEU A 18 -14.13 1.51 -19.77
C LEU A 18 -14.92 0.19 -19.78
N VAL A 19 -16.04 0.12 -19.05
CA VAL A 19 -16.94 -1.03 -19.10
C VAL A 19 -17.58 -1.18 -20.47
N ALA A 20 -18.04 -0.08 -21.07
CA ALA A 20 -18.61 -0.09 -22.43
C ALA A 20 -17.56 -0.41 -23.52
N HIS A 21 -16.33 0.06 -23.33
CA HIS A 21 -15.23 -0.09 -24.28
C HIS A 21 -13.97 -0.63 -23.60
N PRO A 22 -13.93 -1.93 -23.27
CA PRO A 22 -12.86 -2.49 -22.44
C PRO A 22 -11.55 -2.68 -23.21
N LYS A 23 -11.51 -2.49 -24.53
CA LYS A 23 -10.27 -2.60 -25.31
C LYS A 23 -9.71 -1.21 -25.59
N LEU A 24 -8.51 -0.96 -25.08
CA LEU A 24 -7.71 0.23 -25.40
C LEU A 24 -6.49 -0.19 -26.23
N SER A 25 -6.02 0.70 -27.09
CA SER A 25 -4.70 0.51 -27.73
C SER A 25 -3.60 0.52 -26.68
N THR A 26 -2.48 -0.17 -26.94
CA THR A 26 -1.33 -0.19 -26.02
C THR A 26 -0.84 1.21 -25.68
N ARG A 27 -0.77 2.10 -26.69
CA ARG A 27 -0.37 3.50 -26.51
C ARG A 27 -1.32 4.24 -25.57
N ALA A 28 -2.64 4.11 -25.76
CA ALA A 28 -3.61 4.75 -24.89
C ALA A 28 -3.53 4.22 -23.46
N LEU A 29 -3.41 2.90 -23.28
CA LEU A 29 -3.27 2.28 -21.96
C LEU A 29 -2.02 2.79 -21.21
N VAL A 30 -0.87 2.86 -21.90
CA VAL A 30 0.38 3.38 -21.30
C VAL A 30 0.23 4.85 -20.92
N ILE A 31 -0.35 5.69 -21.78
CA ILE A 31 -0.57 7.12 -21.48
C ILE A 31 -1.48 7.26 -20.25
N CYS A 32 -2.61 6.55 -20.20
CA CYS A 32 -3.52 6.60 -19.06
C CYS A 32 -2.88 6.08 -17.77
N ALA A 33 -2.06 5.02 -17.84
CA ALA A 33 -1.34 4.51 -16.69
C ALA A 33 -0.29 5.51 -16.18
N LEU A 34 0.51 6.10 -17.09
CA LEU A 34 1.49 7.12 -16.74
C LEU A 34 0.85 8.37 -16.14
N ALA A 35 -0.28 8.83 -16.69
CA ALA A 35 -1.02 9.94 -16.12
C ALA A 35 -1.49 9.65 -14.67
N ALA A 36 -1.97 8.42 -14.43
CA ALA A 36 -2.32 7.98 -13.08
C ALA A 36 -1.10 7.97 -12.13
N VAL A 37 0.07 7.49 -12.59
CA VAL A 37 1.31 7.53 -11.80
C VAL A 37 1.75 8.97 -11.48
N VAL A 38 1.78 9.84 -12.48
CA VAL A 38 2.18 11.24 -12.33
C VAL A 38 1.29 11.97 -11.32
N TRP A 39 -0.02 11.68 -11.31
CA TRP A 39 -0.96 12.27 -10.35
C TRP A 39 -0.61 12.00 -8.87
N ARG A 40 0.11 10.90 -8.56
CA ARG A 40 0.53 10.59 -7.18
C ARG A 40 1.69 11.45 -6.71
N VAL A 41 2.52 11.95 -7.62
CA VAL A 41 3.79 12.62 -7.30
C VAL A 41 3.60 13.88 -6.44
N PRO A 42 2.65 14.79 -6.71
CA PRO A 42 2.47 15.95 -5.83
C PRO A 42 2.06 15.58 -4.40
N LEU A 43 1.36 14.44 -4.23
CA LEU A 43 0.78 14.06 -2.94
C LEU A 43 1.82 13.63 -1.91
N ILE A 44 2.94 13.04 -2.34
CA ILE A 44 3.99 12.61 -1.40
C ILE A 44 4.71 13.79 -0.73
N PHE A 45 4.68 14.97 -1.37
CA PHE A 45 5.32 16.20 -0.89
C PHE A 45 4.41 17.08 -0.01
N LEU A 46 3.16 16.69 0.21
CA LEU A 46 2.22 17.51 0.99
C LEU A 46 2.61 17.53 2.49
N PRO A 47 2.99 18.69 3.06
CA PRO A 47 3.67 18.75 4.36
C PRO A 47 2.79 18.45 5.58
N GLU A 48 1.46 18.59 5.49
CA GLU A 48 0.59 18.76 6.68
C GLU A 48 -0.54 17.73 6.82
N LEU A 49 -0.58 16.70 5.96
CA LEU A 49 -1.70 15.75 5.99
C LEU A 49 -1.40 14.52 6.87
N PRO A 50 -2.42 14.01 7.59
CA PRO A 50 -2.28 13.05 8.67
C PRO A 50 -1.77 11.69 8.17
N ALA A 51 -0.45 11.49 8.19
CA ALA A 51 0.16 10.17 8.08
C ALA A 51 0.49 9.64 9.48
N HIS A 52 -0.52 9.66 10.37
CA HIS A 52 -0.41 9.29 11.79
C HIS A 52 0.21 7.90 11.97
N ASP A 53 -0.24 6.93 11.17
CA ASP A 53 0.31 5.58 11.20
C ASP A 53 1.79 5.53 10.76
N ALA A 54 2.24 6.41 9.86
CA ALA A 54 3.62 6.43 9.42
C ALA A 54 4.59 6.85 10.52
N VAL A 55 4.15 7.69 11.47
CA VAL A 55 4.93 7.99 12.66
C VAL A 55 5.16 6.72 13.48
N ARG A 56 4.13 5.87 13.61
CA ARG A 56 4.25 4.56 14.27
C ARG A 56 5.18 3.62 13.51
N TYR A 57 5.14 3.60 12.19
CA TYR A 57 6.05 2.76 11.39
C TYR A 57 7.52 3.13 11.61
N VAL A 58 7.82 4.44 11.65
CA VAL A 58 9.17 4.93 11.94
C VAL A 58 9.59 4.55 13.37
N TRP A 59 8.69 4.68 14.35
CA TRP A 59 8.95 4.25 15.72
C TRP A 59 9.33 2.77 15.76
N ASP A 60 8.48 1.89 15.21
CA ASP A 60 8.65 0.44 15.28
C ASP A 60 9.97 -0.01 14.62
N ALA A 61 10.33 0.62 13.51
CA ALA A 61 11.61 0.39 12.86
C ALA A 61 12.80 0.80 13.75
N ARG A 62 12.69 1.91 14.49
CA ARG A 62 13.75 2.37 15.42
C ARG A 62 13.89 1.45 16.63
N ALA A 63 12.81 0.93 17.20
CA ALA A 63 12.92 -0.13 18.23
C ALA A 63 13.67 -1.34 17.72
N HIS A 64 13.29 -1.84 16.54
CA HIS A 64 13.99 -2.95 15.93
C HIS A 64 15.49 -2.67 15.77
N ARG A 65 15.87 -1.45 15.37
CA ARG A 65 17.28 -1.07 15.24
C ARG A 65 17.99 -0.95 16.60
N ALA A 66 17.27 -0.57 17.65
CA ALA A 66 17.78 -0.51 19.02
C ALA A 66 17.84 -1.87 19.73
N GLY A 67 17.44 -2.96 19.06
CA GLY A 67 17.39 -4.31 19.65
C GLY A 67 16.21 -4.51 20.61
N VAL A 68 15.21 -3.63 20.55
CA VAL A 68 14.00 -3.68 21.36
C VAL A 68 12.90 -4.43 20.59
N ASP A 69 12.17 -5.30 21.28
CA ASP A 69 11.01 -5.98 20.71
C ASP A 69 9.79 -5.03 20.64
N PRO A 70 9.33 -4.62 19.43
CA PRO A 70 8.20 -3.69 19.31
C PRO A 70 6.87 -4.29 19.76
N TYR A 71 6.77 -5.62 19.91
CA TYR A 71 5.56 -6.28 20.43
C TYR A 71 5.42 -6.15 21.95
N GLN A 72 6.48 -5.72 22.64
CA GLN A 72 6.49 -5.46 24.09
C GLN A 72 6.74 -3.99 24.41
N ALA A 73 7.32 -3.24 23.48
CA ALA A 73 7.72 -1.86 23.71
C ALA A 73 6.58 -0.87 23.48
N ARG A 74 6.35 0.00 24.46
CA ARG A 74 5.43 1.13 24.36
C ARG A 74 6.22 2.40 24.06
N PRO A 75 5.85 3.19 23.05
CA PRO A 75 6.51 4.46 22.81
C PRO A 75 6.52 5.45 23.97
N ASP A 76 5.55 5.40 24.88
CA ASP A 76 5.51 6.29 26.05
C ASP A 76 6.37 5.83 27.23
N ASP A 77 7.11 4.72 27.08
CA ASP A 77 8.00 4.23 28.12
C ASP A 77 9.22 5.15 28.28
N ALA A 78 9.42 5.69 29.50
CA ALA A 78 10.54 6.56 29.82
C ALA A 78 11.91 5.91 29.57
N ALA A 79 12.01 4.57 29.66
CA ALA A 79 13.24 3.84 29.36
C ALA A 79 13.62 3.90 27.86
N LEU A 80 12.66 4.22 27.00
CA LEU A 80 12.81 4.27 25.54
C LEU A 80 12.93 5.71 25.00
N GLU A 81 12.95 6.73 25.84
CA GLU A 81 13.06 8.14 25.40
C GLU A 81 14.28 8.36 24.47
N ALA A 82 15.39 7.68 24.75
CA ALA A 82 16.62 7.79 23.96
C ALA A 82 16.48 7.30 22.50
N ILE A 83 15.50 6.45 22.21
CA ILE A 83 15.27 5.95 20.85
C ILE A 83 14.31 6.82 20.04
N HIS A 84 13.66 7.83 20.62
CA HIS A 84 12.81 8.75 19.85
C HIS A 84 13.62 9.63 18.88
N SER A 85 13.01 9.98 17.76
CA SER A 85 13.43 11.07 16.87
C SER A 85 12.40 12.19 16.91
N GLU A 86 12.71 13.32 16.28
CA GLU A 86 11.73 14.41 16.11
C GLU A 86 10.42 13.90 15.48
N VAL A 87 10.53 12.99 14.50
CA VAL A 87 9.38 12.36 13.84
C VAL A 87 8.54 11.54 14.82
N THR A 88 9.16 10.72 15.68
CA THR A 88 8.43 9.75 16.51
C THR A 88 7.88 10.30 17.82
N ARG A 89 8.17 11.57 18.17
CA ARG A 89 7.64 12.22 19.39
C ARG A 89 6.12 12.41 19.37
N GLY A 90 5.52 12.50 18.17
CA GLY A 90 4.07 12.65 17.98
C GLY A 90 3.34 11.33 17.70
N VAL A 91 3.88 10.18 18.12
CA VAL A 91 3.24 8.89 17.81
C VAL A 91 1.90 8.74 18.51
N ASP A 92 0.86 8.42 17.75
CA ASP A 92 -0.45 8.16 18.31
C ASP A 92 -0.49 6.84 19.08
N ALA A 93 -1.43 6.77 20.03
CA ALA A 93 -1.59 5.62 20.93
C ALA A 93 -0.25 5.13 21.53
N ALA A 94 0.60 6.06 21.97
CA ALA A 94 1.96 5.80 22.48
C ALA A 94 2.02 4.79 23.64
N TRP A 95 0.91 4.57 24.34
CA TRP A 95 0.75 3.58 25.40
C TRP A 95 0.58 2.13 24.90
N LEU A 96 0.39 1.92 23.59
CA LEU A 96 0.15 0.62 22.99
C LEU A 96 1.42 0.10 22.28
N PRO A 97 1.83 -1.16 22.54
CA PRO A 97 2.81 -1.85 21.71
C PRO A 97 2.32 -2.02 20.27
N THR A 98 3.20 -2.46 19.37
CA THR A 98 2.80 -2.58 17.96
C THR A 98 1.67 -3.59 17.76
N ILE A 99 0.69 -3.21 16.94
CA ILE A 99 -0.38 -4.09 16.45
C ILE A 99 -0.05 -4.67 15.07
N TYR A 100 1.05 -4.24 14.45
CA TYR A 100 1.41 -4.60 13.09
C TYR A 100 2.13 -5.95 13.06
N LEU A 101 1.67 -6.83 12.18
CA LEU A 101 2.16 -8.20 12.06
C LEU A 101 3.57 -8.25 11.42
N PRO A 102 4.27 -9.40 11.48
CA PRO A 102 5.70 -9.46 11.15
C PRO A 102 6.11 -8.99 9.75
N VAL A 103 5.26 -9.15 8.73
CA VAL A 103 5.60 -8.68 7.37
C VAL A 103 5.43 -7.16 7.27
N ALA A 104 4.47 -6.58 7.99
CA ALA A 104 4.38 -5.12 8.13
C ALA A 104 5.62 -4.56 8.85
N GLN A 105 6.08 -5.21 9.93
CA GLN A 105 7.31 -4.84 10.62
C GLN A 105 8.54 -4.90 9.70
N LEU A 106 8.65 -5.95 8.87
CA LEU A 106 9.72 -6.05 7.87
C LEU A 106 9.68 -4.89 6.86
N TYR A 107 8.48 -4.51 6.41
CA TYR A 107 8.31 -3.33 5.56
C TYR A 107 8.81 -2.06 6.25
N PHE A 108 8.42 -1.83 7.52
CA PHE A 108 8.86 -0.65 8.28
C PHE A 108 10.38 -0.56 8.40
N ARG A 109 11.01 -1.67 8.79
CA ARG A 109 12.48 -1.77 8.88
C ARG A 109 13.16 -1.51 7.55
N THR A 110 12.60 -2.02 6.44
CA THR A 110 13.20 -1.88 5.11
C THR A 110 13.14 -0.44 4.63
N VAL A 111 12.01 0.25 4.82
CA VAL A 111 11.85 1.65 4.43
C VAL A 111 12.72 2.56 5.30
N ALA A 112 12.68 2.37 6.62
CA ALA A 112 13.47 3.16 7.57
C ALA A 112 14.99 2.96 7.45
N ALA A 113 15.43 1.82 6.88
CA ALA A 113 16.84 1.60 6.57
C ALA A 113 17.36 2.50 5.43
N VAL A 114 16.46 2.98 4.56
CA VAL A 114 16.77 4.00 3.55
C VAL A 114 16.75 5.38 4.21
N ASP A 115 15.63 5.73 4.85
CA ASP A 115 15.43 7.02 5.49
C ASP A 115 14.25 6.95 6.49
N GLU A 116 14.38 7.62 7.64
CA GLU A 116 13.39 7.61 8.73
C GLU A 116 12.36 8.74 8.66
N SER A 117 12.04 9.19 7.45
CA SER A 117 11.04 10.23 7.21
C SER A 117 9.69 9.67 6.77
N ILE A 118 8.64 10.45 7.05
CA ILE A 118 7.30 10.20 6.51
C ILE A 118 7.32 10.20 4.97
N PHE A 119 8.18 11.00 4.35
CA PHE A 119 8.38 11.01 2.90
C PHE A 119 8.81 9.64 2.37
N ALA A 120 9.77 8.98 3.02
CA ALA A 120 10.23 7.65 2.61
C ALA A 120 9.09 6.62 2.62
N PHE A 121 8.24 6.65 3.65
CA PHE A 121 7.06 5.79 3.76
C PHE A 121 5.99 6.09 2.71
N ARG A 122 5.74 7.37 2.40
CA ARG A 122 4.86 7.78 1.29
C ARG A 122 5.38 7.31 -0.06
N ALA A 123 6.68 7.48 -0.31
CA ALA A 123 7.33 7.03 -1.52
C ALA A 123 7.24 5.51 -1.67
N ALA A 124 7.52 4.76 -0.59
CA ALA A 124 7.41 3.30 -0.57
C ALA A 124 5.96 2.81 -0.81
N ALA A 125 4.96 3.50 -0.24
CA ALA A 125 3.54 3.21 -0.52
C ALA A 125 3.19 3.44 -2.00
N VAL A 126 3.69 4.52 -2.61
CA VAL A 126 3.52 4.77 -4.06
C VAL A 126 4.21 3.71 -4.90
N VAL A 127 5.40 3.25 -4.52
CA VAL A 127 6.06 2.13 -5.21
C VAL A 127 5.19 0.87 -5.16
N CYS A 128 4.59 0.57 -4.01
CA CYS A 128 3.66 -0.56 -3.87
C CYS A 128 2.39 -0.38 -4.74
N ASP A 129 1.80 0.81 -4.78
CA ASP A 129 0.66 1.16 -5.64
C ASP A 129 0.97 0.96 -7.13
N VAL A 130 2.12 1.45 -7.61
CA VAL A 130 2.56 1.23 -8.99
C VAL A 130 2.80 -0.25 -9.27
N ALA A 131 3.40 -0.99 -8.32
CA ALA A 131 3.56 -2.43 -8.45
C ALA A 131 2.21 -3.16 -8.51
N ILE A 132 1.22 -2.73 -7.71
CA ILE A 132 -0.16 -3.25 -7.77
C ILE A 132 -0.75 -3.04 -9.16
N MET A 133 -0.61 -1.86 -9.75
CA MET A 133 -1.06 -1.61 -11.13
C MET A 133 -0.46 -2.64 -12.10
N LEU A 134 0.86 -2.81 -12.07
CA LEU A 134 1.55 -3.76 -12.95
C LEU A 134 1.08 -5.20 -12.73
N VAL A 135 1.01 -5.66 -11.47
CA VAL A 135 0.57 -7.01 -11.12
C VAL A 135 -0.89 -7.23 -11.49
N LEU A 136 -1.75 -6.25 -11.27
CA LEU A 136 -3.16 -6.31 -11.67
C LEU A 136 -3.32 -6.45 -13.19
N ALA A 137 -2.56 -5.69 -13.98
CA ALA A 137 -2.55 -5.86 -15.45
C ALA A 137 -2.06 -7.25 -15.87
N MET A 138 -1.03 -7.81 -15.20
CA MET A 138 -0.56 -9.17 -15.43
C MET A 138 -1.61 -10.22 -15.06
N THR A 139 -2.31 -10.03 -13.95
CA THR A 139 -3.41 -10.87 -13.47
C THR A 139 -4.58 -10.88 -14.44
N LEU A 140 -5.00 -9.70 -14.92
CA LEU A 140 -6.06 -9.59 -15.92
C LEU A 140 -5.70 -10.34 -17.21
N ARG A 141 -4.46 -10.18 -17.70
CA ARG A 141 -3.97 -10.92 -18.87
C ARG A 141 -3.95 -12.44 -18.64
N ALA A 142 -3.46 -12.89 -17.49
CA ALA A 142 -3.45 -14.31 -17.13
C ALA A 142 -4.87 -14.89 -17.05
N ALA A 143 -5.86 -14.08 -16.65
CA ALA A 143 -7.27 -14.43 -16.63
C ALA A 143 -7.99 -14.23 -17.99
N GLN A 144 -7.26 -13.99 -19.09
CA GLN A 144 -7.83 -13.72 -20.42
C GLN A 144 -8.80 -12.52 -20.44
N ARG A 145 -8.58 -11.54 -19.55
CA ARG A 145 -9.35 -10.29 -19.46
C ARG A 145 -8.53 -9.11 -20.02
N PRO A 146 -9.19 -8.04 -20.50
CA PRO A 146 -8.49 -6.84 -20.95
C PRO A 146 -7.69 -6.17 -19.83
N ALA A 147 -6.39 -5.95 -20.05
CA ALA A 147 -5.48 -5.33 -19.08
C ALA A 147 -5.88 -3.89 -18.71
N SER A 148 -6.64 -3.24 -19.58
CA SER A 148 -7.22 -1.91 -19.37
C SER A 148 -8.09 -1.82 -18.11
N GLY A 149 -8.66 -2.93 -17.63
CA GLY A 149 -9.41 -3.00 -16.36
C GLY A 149 -8.61 -2.52 -15.15
N MET A 150 -7.27 -2.60 -15.20
CA MET A 150 -6.37 -2.02 -14.20
C MET A 150 -6.59 -0.50 -14.01
N LEU A 151 -7.05 0.21 -15.05
CA LEU A 151 -7.32 1.64 -14.97
C LEU A 151 -8.46 1.97 -13.99
N LEU A 152 -9.37 1.03 -13.70
CA LEU A 152 -10.37 1.21 -12.65
C LEU A 152 -9.70 1.42 -11.29
N TYR A 153 -8.68 0.62 -10.98
CA TYR A 153 -7.86 0.82 -9.78
C TYR A 153 -7.01 2.09 -9.88
N ALA A 154 -6.29 2.25 -10.99
CA ALA A 154 -5.30 3.33 -11.13
C ALA A 154 -5.91 4.74 -11.02
N TRP A 155 -7.14 4.92 -11.51
CA TRP A 155 -7.88 6.17 -11.50
C TRP A 155 -8.86 6.30 -10.34
N HIS A 156 -8.93 5.30 -9.44
CA HIS A 156 -9.78 5.36 -8.27
C HIS A 156 -9.30 6.49 -7.34
N PRO A 157 -10.13 7.50 -7.02
CA PRO A 157 -9.68 8.72 -6.34
C PRO A 157 -9.14 8.46 -4.93
N LEU A 158 -9.65 7.45 -4.22
CA LEU A 158 -9.16 7.11 -2.88
C LEU A 158 -7.77 6.46 -2.87
N VAL A 159 -7.37 5.75 -3.92
CA VAL A 159 -6.09 5.01 -3.94
C VAL A 159 -4.89 5.94 -3.72
N PRO A 160 -4.71 7.03 -4.50
CA PRO A 160 -3.59 7.94 -4.27
C PRO A 160 -3.71 8.74 -2.96
N LEU A 161 -4.92 8.95 -2.43
CA LEU A 161 -5.12 9.63 -1.14
C LEU A 161 -4.68 8.74 0.03
N GLU A 162 -5.10 7.48 0.07
CA GLU A 162 -4.71 6.56 1.14
C GLU A 162 -3.24 6.12 1.00
N GLY A 163 -2.78 5.87 -0.22
CA GLY A 163 -1.42 5.40 -0.47
C GLY A 163 -0.37 6.51 -0.40
N ALA A 164 -0.45 7.48 -1.30
CA ALA A 164 0.60 8.50 -1.44
C ALA A 164 0.59 9.53 -0.31
N MET A 165 -0.61 9.90 0.18
CA MET A 165 -0.75 10.93 1.20
C MET A 165 -0.80 10.31 2.62
N GLY A 166 -1.55 9.22 2.82
CA GLY A 166 -1.65 8.52 4.12
C GLY A 166 -0.49 7.56 4.43
N ALA A 167 0.33 7.18 3.44
CA ALA A 167 1.41 6.20 3.58
C ALA A 167 0.96 4.83 4.12
N HIS A 168 -0.29 4.45 3.89
CA HIS A 168 -0.86 3.22 4.45
C HIS A 168 -0.11 1.97 3.97
N MET A 169 0.31 1.13 4.92
CA MET A 169 1.01 -0.13 4.63
C MET A 169 0.10 -1.22 4.04
N ASP A 170 -1.22 -0.99 3.98
CA ASP A 170 -2.22 -1.85 3.32
C ASP A 170 -1.84 -2.23 1.89
N PHE A 171 -1.15 -1.34 1.18
CA PHE A 171 -0.67 -1.56 -0.18
C PHE A 171 0.30 -2.74 -0.29
N VAL A 172 1.10 -3.00 0.76
CA VAL A 172 1.99 -4.18 0.81
C VAL A 172 1.16 -5.46 0.86
N GLY A 173 0.10 -5.48 1.67
CA GLY A 173 -0.82 -6.61 1.79
C GLY A 173 -1.61 -6.87 0.51
N VAL A 174 -2.13 -5.81 -0.12
CA VAL A 174 -2.84 -5.91 -1.42
C VAL A 174 -1.91 -6.41 -2.52
N LEU A 175 -0.66 -5.92 -2.57
CA LEU A 175 0.33 -6.40 -3.54
C LEU A 175 0.62 -7.89 -3.36
N ALA A 176 0.87 -8.32 -2.12
CA ALA A 176 1.12 -9.73 -1.79
C ALA A 176 -0.08 -10.62 -2.16
N LEU A 177 -1.31 -10.15 -1.89
CA LEU A 177 -2.54 -10.85 -2.26
C LEU A 177 -2.70 -10.98 -3.79
N LEU A 178 -2.44 -9.91 -4.55
CA LEU A 178 -2.49 -9.94 -6.02
C LEU A 178 -1.42 -10.84 -6.62
N LEU A 179 -0.22 -10.88 -6.02
CA LEU A 179 0.83 -11.82 -6.41
C LEU A 179 0.42 -13.26 -6.12
N ALA A 180 -0.26 -13.51 -5.00
CA ALA A 180 -0.81 -14.83 -4.69
C ALA A 180 -1.80 -15.29 -5.77
N TRP A 181 -2.74 -14.41 -6.13
CA TRP A 181 -3.72 -14.68 -7.17
C TRP A 181 -3.07 -14.90 -8.55
N LEU A 182 -2.11 -14.06 -8.94
CA LEU A 182 -1.36 -14.22 -10.19
C LEU A 182 -0.60 -15.56 -10.23
N ALA A 183 -0.02 -15.97 -9.11
CA ALA A 183 0.68 -17.24 -8.99
C ALA A 183 -0.29 -18.43 -9.14
N LEU A 184 -1.50 -18.36 -8.58
CA LEU A 184 -2.54 -19.37 -8.79
C LEU A 184 -2.95 -19.50 -10.25
N LEU A 185 -3.22 -18.38 -10.93
CA LEU A 185 -3.55 -18.37 -12.36
C LEU A 185 -2.45 -18.99 -13.24
N ARG A 186 -1.21 -18.98 -12.76
CA ARG A 186 -0.04 -19.58 -13.44
C ARG A 186 0.31 -20.98 -12.93
N GLY A 187 -0.52 -21.58 -12.08
CA GLY A 187 -0.30 -22.92 -11.52
C GLY A 187 0.83 -23.01 -10.47
N ARG A 188 1.37 -21.89 -9.99
CA ARG A 188 2.49 -21.84 -9.03
C ARG A 188 1.99 -21.84 -7.58
N ARG A 189 1.46 -22.98 -7.14
CA ARG A 189 0.77 -23.14 -5.83
C ARG A 189 1.61 -22.71 -4.62
N MET A 190 2.90 -23.09 -4.57
CA MET A 190 3.77 -22.71 -3.44
C MET A 190 3.99 -21.20 -3.36
N VAL A 191 4.26 -20.55 -4.49
CA VAL A 191 4.41 -19.08 -4.55
C VAL A 191 3.11 -18.40 -4.14
N ALA A 192 1.96 -18.95 -4.55
CA ALA A 192 0.67 -18.42 -4.14
C ALA A 192 0.46 -18.50 -2.62
N ALA A 193 0.73 -19.67 -2.02
CA ALA A 193 0.58 -19.87 -0.58
C ALA A 193 1.50 -18.93 0.22
N LEU A 194 2.77 -18.81 -0.16
CA LEU A 194 3.73 -17.91 0.50
C LEU A 194 3.31 -16.44 0.39
N ALA A 195 2.88 -16.01 -0.80
CA ALA A 195 2.41 -14.64 -1.01
C ALA A 195 1.11 -14.34 -0.24
N PHE A 196 0.20 -15.32 -0.14
CA PHE A 196 -1.02 -15.18 0.64
C PHE A 196 -0.74 -15.07 2.14
N VAL A 197 0.12 -15.95 2.68
CA VAL A 197 0.57 -15.87 4.07
C VAL A 197 1.23 -14.52 4.34
N ALA A 198 2.08 -14.04 3.42
CA ALA A 198 2.67 -12.72 3.55
C ALA A 198 1.61 -11.60 3.61
N ALA A 199 0.54 -11.66 2.81
CA ALA A 199 -0.57 -10.71 2.87
C ALA A 199 -1.28 -10.72 4.24
N VAL A 200 -1.56 -11.92 4.78
CA VAL A 200 -2.17 -12.09 6.11
C VAL A 200 -1.27 -11.56 7.24
N LEU A 201 0.04 -11.74 7.09
CA LEU A 201 1.05 -11.24 8.04
C LEU A 201 1.39 -9.74 7.86
N VAL A 202 0.75 -9.05 6.91
CA VAL A 202 0.70 -7.57 6.87
C VAL A 202 -0.51 -7.10 7.68
N LYS A 203 -1.68 -7.62 7.33
CA LYS A 203 -2.97 -7.34 8.00
C LYS A 203 -3.79 -8.62 7.95
N PRO A 204 -4.54 -8.98 9.01
CA PRO A 204 -5.24 -10.27 9.06
C PRO A 204 -6.43 -10.37 8.09
N LEU A 205 -6.92 -9.25 7.55
CA LEU A 205 -8.11 -9.19 6.70
C LEU A 205 -8.10 -10.17 5.51
N PRO A 206 -7.01 -10.37 4.74
CA PRO A 206 -6.98 -11.33 3.63
C PRO A 206 -7.29 -12.77 4.04
N LEU A 207 -7.21 -13.13 5.32
CA LEU A 207 -7.55 -14.47 5.81
C LEU A 207 -8.99 -14.87 5.44
N VAL A 208 -9.91 -13.91 5.32
CA VAL A 208 -11.30 -14.17 4.90
C VAL A 208 -11.40 -14.73 3.47
N LEU A 209 -10.36 -14.52 2.65
CA LEU A 209 -10.29 -15.01 1.28
C LEU A 209 -9.67 -16.40 1.17
N ALA A 210 -9.19 -16.97 2.28
CA ALA A 210 -8.56 -18.28 2.26
C ALA A 210 -9.48 -19.35 1.61
N PRO A 211 -10.80 -19.41 1.90
CA PRO A 211 -11.73 -20.35 1.26
C PRO A 211 -11.77 -20.34 -0.27
N LEU A 212 -11.29 -19.27 -0.91
CA LEU A 212 -11.29 -19.08 -2.35
C LEU A 212 -9.98 -19.54 -3.02
N LEU A 213 -8.98 -19.99 -2.26
CA LEU A 213 -7.64 -20.33 -2.75
C LEU A 213 -7.40 -21.84 -2.91
N TRP A 214 -8.44 -22.67 -2.72
CA TRP A 214 -8.43 -24.13 -2.84
C TRP A 214 -9.70 -24.64 -3.52
#